data_AF-A0A812KG94-F1
#
_entry.id   AF-A0A812KG94-F1
#
_cell.length_a   1.000
_cell.length_b   1.000
_cell.length_c   1.000
_cell.angle_alpha   90.00
_cell.angle_beta   90.00
_cell.angle_gamma   90.00
#
_symmetry.space_group_name_H-M   'P 1'
#
loop_
_entity.id
_entity.type
_entity.pdbx_description
1 polymer ?
#
loop_
_entity_poly.entity_id
_entity_poly.type
_entity_poly.pdbx_seq_one_letter_code
_entity_poly.pdbx_strand_id
1 'polypeptide(L)'
;MQEASDLSTYRPSRIDEKVKPDKKQRAAIQALAGADVLQLLLRQVVERASLDGVIIESFYLQQQIHWEFEKHPTPSRFAPPQTMRNLHRLLSRMSWDRMIQFVRHSPLCERSFLDEVQASMASLRPGALSDPSGLRHAKSVWL
;
A
#
# COMPACT_ATOMS: atom_id res chain seq x y z
N MET A 1 -10.25 11.13 42.99
CA MET A 1 -10.46 11.25 41.53
C MET A 1 -9.25 11.96 40.96
N GLN A 2 -8.40 11.24 40.25
CA GLN A 2 -7.24 11.80 39.54
C GLN A 2 -7.27 11.18 38.15
N GLU A 3 -7.73 11.96 37.18
CA GLU A 3 -7.63 11.67 35.75
C GLU A 3 -6.18 11.94 35.33
N ALA A 4 -5.44 10.87 35.04
CA ALA A 4 -4.21 10.96 34.28
C ALA A 4 -4.59 10.88 32.79
N SER A 5 -4.83 12.04 32.19
CA SER A 5 -4.91 12.20 30.74
C SER A 5 -3.52 12.01 30.14
N ASP A 6 -3.13 10.75 29.93
CA ASP A 6 -2.04 10.38 29.04
C ASP A 6 -2.48 10.66 27.60
N LEU A 7 -2.40 11.94 27.23
CA LEU A 7 -2.38 12.38 25.84
C LEU A 7 -1.07 11.88 25.23
N SER A 8 -1.13 10.61 24.80
CA SER A 8 -0.19 9.96 23.90
C SER A 8 0.16 10.95 22.79
N THR A 9 1.36 11.50 22.89
CA THR A 9 1.91 12.45 21.93
C THR A 9 2.03 11.72 20.61
N TYR A 10 1.06 11.92 19.72
CA TYR A 10 1.11 11.48 18.33
C TYR A 10 2.38 12.08 17.72
N ARG A 11 3.43 11.26 17.60
CA ARG A 11 4.54 11.55 16.69
C ARG A 11 4.05 11.16 15.31
N PRO A 12 3.85 12.10 14.37
CA PRO A 12 3.70 11.75 12.98
C PRO A 12 4.91 10.89 12.62
N SER A 13 4.64 9.67 12.18
CA SER A 13 5.67 8.74 11.74
C SER A 13 6.55 9.47 10.73
N ARG A 14 7.86 9.58 11.00
CA ARG A 14 8.90 10.13 10.11
C ARG A 14 9.03 9.27 8.85
N ILE A 15 7.97 9.18 8.05
CA ILE A 15 7.93 8.45 6.78
C ILE A 15 8.12 9.48 5.70
N ASP A 16 9.34 10.00 5.62
CA ASP A 16 9.81 10.74 4.45
C ASP A 16 11.33 10.65 4.30
N GLU A 17 11.99 9.70 4.99
CA GLU A 17 13.28 9.25 4.49
C GLU A 17 13.04 8.65 3.11
N LYS A 18 13.75 9.16 2.09
CA LYS A 18 13.65 8.67 0.72
C LYS A 18 14.05 7.19 0.66
N VAL A 19 13.15 6.28 1.00
CA VAL A 19 13.34 4.83 0.86
C VAL A 19 13.48 4.57 -0.63
N LYS A 20 14.72 4.28 -1.05
CA LYS A 20 15.06 3.89 -2.41
C LYS A 20 15.33 2.40 -2.41
N PRO A 21 14.50 1.59 -3.09
CA PRO A 21 14.77 0.17 -3.23
C PRO A 21 16.13 -0.06 -3.87
N ASP A 22 16.86 -1.06 -3.39
CA ASP A 22 18.09 -1.51 -4.03
C ASP A 22 17.80 -2.42 -5.25
N LYS A 23 18.85 -2.81 -5.98
CA LYS A 23 18.73 -3.67 -7.17
C LYS A 23 18.14 -5.04 -6.83
N LYS A 24 18.50 -5.63 -5.68
CA LYS A 24 18.01 -6.95 -5.27
C LYS A 24 16.53 -6.89 -4.89
N GLN A 25 16.11 -5.82 -4.21
CA GLN A 25 14.72 -5.61 -3.83
C GLN A 25 13.82 -5.41 -5.07
N ARG A 26 14.28 -4.66 -6.07
CA ARG A 26 13.57 -4.54 -7.36
C ARG A 26 13.46 -5.87 -8.09
N ALA A 27 14.55 -6.65 -8.15
CA ALA A 27 14.52 -7.97 -8.77
C ALA A 27 13.59 -8.94 -8.00
N ALA A 28 13.56 -8.83 -6.67
CA ALA A 28 12.70 -9.67 -5.84
C ALA A 28 11.21 -9.43 -6.12
N ILE A 29 10.75 -8.17 -6.17
CA ILE A 29 9.34 -7.87 -6.46
C ILE A 29 8.93 -8.29 -7.89
N GLN A 30 9.86 -8.22 -8.85
CA GLN A 30 9.65 -8.68 -10.22
C GLN A 30 9.52 -10.20 -10.34
N ALA A 31 10.18 -10.95 -9.45
CA ALA A 31 10.17 -12.41 -9.44
C ALA A 31 9.00 -13.01 -8.63
N LEU A 32 8.23 -12.19 -7.90
CA LEU A 32 7.08 -12.66 -7.14
C LEU A 32 5.91 -13.01 -8.05
N ALA A 33 5.20 -14.10 -7.72
CA ALA A 33 3.91 -14.39 -8.30
C ALA A 33 2.89 -13.28 -7.98
N GLY A 34 1.90 -13.07 -8.85
CA GLY A 34 0.86 -12.06 -8.64
C GLY A 34 0.16 -12.19 -7.28
N ALA A 35 -0.16 -13.43 -6.87
CA ALA A 35 -0.74 -13.74 -5.56
C ALA A 35 0.14 -13.24 -4.38
N ASP A 36 1.46 -13.48 -4.44
CA ASP A 36 2.39 -13.03 -3.38
C ASP A 36 2.47 -11.50 -3.32
N VAL A 37 2.41 -10.83 -4.48
CA VAL A 37 2.38 -9.37 -4.57
C VAL A 37 1.11 -8.80 -3.95
N LEU A 38 -0.06 -9.36 -4.30
CA LEU A 38 -1.35 -8.94 -3.77
C LEU A 38 -1.46 -9.20 -2.26
N GLN A 39 -0.90 -10.32 -1.77
CA GLN A 39 -0.84 -10.59 -0.34
C GLN A 39 0.03 -9.56 0.40
N LEU A 40 1.20 -9.21 -0.15
CA LEU A 40 2.03 -8.13 0.39
C LEU A 40 1.26 -6.81 0.42
N LEU A 41 0.58 -6.49 -0.68
CA LEU A 41 -0.19 -5.26 -0.82
C LEU A 41 -1.33 -5.18 0.19
N LEU A 42 -2.13 -6.23 0.32
CA LEU A 42 -3.21 -6.32 1.30
C LEU A 42 -2.71 -6.10 2.72
N ARG A 43 -1.63 -6.79 3.10
CA ARG A 43 -1.04 -6.66 4.43
C ARG A 43 -0.58 -5.23 4.72
N GLN A 44 0.05 -4.59 3.74
CA GLN A 44 0.49 -3.20 3.90
C GLN A 44 -0.68 -2.22 3.96
N VAL A 45 -1.74 -2.45 3.18
CA VAL A 45 -2.95 -1.63 3.23
C VAL A 45 -3.57 -1.67 4.61
N VAL A 46 -3.72 -2.85 5.19
CA VAL A 46 -4.25 -3.02 6.56
C VAL A 46 -3.37 -2.31 7.59
N GLU A 47 -2.06 -2.58 7.57
CA GLU A 47 -1.12 -1.98 8.54
C GLU A 47 -1.11 -0.46 8.45
N ARG A 48 -1.13 0.09 7.23
CA ARG A 48 -1.06 1.53 7.02
C ARG A 48 -2.38 2.22 7.31
N ALA A 49 -3.51 1.62 6.93
CA ALA A 49 -4.83 2.16 7.26
C ALA A 49 -5.07 2.18 8.78
N SER A 50 -4.55 1.21 9.52
CA SER A 50 -4.55 1.22 10.99
C SER A 50 -3.75 2.39 11.55
N LEU A 51 -2.55 2.64 11.03
CA LEU A 51 -1.70 3.75 11.46
C LEU A 51 -2.28 5.13 11.13
N ASP A 52 -2.93 5.26 9.97
CA ASP A 52 -3.53 6.51 9.50
C ASP A 52 -4.97 6.70 10.02
N GLY A 53 -5.50 5.76 10.83
CA GLY A 53 -6.83 5.85 11.45
C GLY A 53 -8.00 5.67 10.47
N VAL A 54 -7.75 5.04 9.31
CA VAL A 54 -8.71 4.87 8.20
C VAL A 54 -9.03 3.40 7.93
N ILE A 55 -8.93 2.54 8.95
CA ILE A 55 -9.06 1.08 8.80
C ILE A 55 -10.45 0.68 8.28
N ILE A 56 -11.51 1.35 8.73
CA ILE A 56 -12.89 1.06 8.32
C ILE A 56 -13.11 1.52 6.88
N GLU A 57 -12.64 2.71 6.54
CA GLU A 57 -12.74 3.31 5.22
C GLU A 57 -11.97 2.50 4.18
N SER A 58 -10.83 1.92 4.57
CA SER A 58 -10.02 1.06 3.71
C SER A 58 -10.62 -0.34 3.47
N PHE A 59 -11.69 -0.72 4.16
CA PHE A 59 -12.26 -2.07 4.08
C PHE A 59 -12.65 -2.48 2.66
N TYR A 60 -13.27 -1.57 1.89
CA TYR A 60 -13.64 -1.84 0.50
C TYR A 60 -12.40 -2.14 -0.36
N LEU A 61 -11.34 -1.36 -0.19
CA LEU A 61 -10.08 -1.58 -0.88
C LEU A 61 -9.45 -2.94 -0.49
N GLN A 62 -9.48 -3.29 0.79
CA GLN A 62 -9.00 -4.58 1.26
C GLN A 62 -9.78 -5.74 0.61
N GLN A 63 -11.11 -5.61 0.50
CA GLN A 63 -11.95 -6.59 -0.19
C GLN A 63 -11.62 -6.70 -1.69
N GLN A 64 -11.40 -5.58 -2.38
CA GLN A 64 -11.00 -5.59 -3.79
C GLN A 64 -9.69 -6.34 -4.01
N ILE A 65 -8.68 -6.07 -3.17
CA ILE A 65 -7.40 -6.78 -3.23
C ILE A 65 -7.56 -8.26 -2.91
N HIS A 66 -8.42 -8.62 -1.95
CA HIS A 66 -8.72 -10.01 -1.64
C HIS A 66 -9.41 -10.74 -2.80
N TRP A 67 -10.39 -10.09 -3.44
CA TRP A 67 -11.07 -10.64 -4.61
C TRP A 67 -10.10 -10.85 -5.78
N GLU A 68 -9.21 -9.88 -6.01
CA GLU A 68 -8.18 -10.00 -7.04
C GLU A 68 -7.23 -11.16 -6.72
N PHE A 69 -6.85 -11.32 -5.45
CA PHE A 69 -6.01 -12.42 -4.99
C PHE A 69 -6.61 -13.79 -5.30
N GLU A 70 -7.93 -13.96 -5.13
CA GLU A 70 -8.63 -15.22 -5.44
C GLU A 70 -8.62 -15.60 -6.92
N LYS A 71 -8.47 -14.62 -7.83
CA LYS A 71 -8.34 -14.89 -9.27
C LYS A 71 -6.99 -15.51 -9.62
N HIS A 72 -5.98 -15.33 -8.77
CA HIS A 72 -4.66 -15.90 -9.02
C HIS A 72 -4.60 -17.34 -8.50
N PRO A 73 -4.10 -18.29 -9.31
CA PRO A 73 -3.89 -19.65 -8.84
C PRO A 73 -2.89 -19.63 -7.68
N THR A 74 -3.18 -20.37 -6.62
CA THR A 74 -2.26 -20.54 -5.49
C THR A 74 -0.91 -21.00 -6.04
N PRO A 75 0.17 -20.22 -5.85
CA PRO A 75 1.44 -20.55 -6.48
C PRO A 75 1.96 -21.88 -5.93
N SER A 76 2.41 -22.76 -6.83
CA SER A 76 3.00 -24.06 -6.44
C SER A 76 4.27 -23.91 -5.59
N ARG A 77 4.88 -22.72 -5.64
CA ARG A 77 6.01 -22.32 -4.81
C ARG A 77 5.80 -20.87 -4.37
N PHE A 78 5.50 -20.70 -3.09
CA PHE A 78 5.54 -19.38 -2.45
C PHE A 78 6.96 -18.82 -2.48
N ALA A 79 7.07 -17.50 -2.57
CA ALA A 79 8.36 -16.85 -2.39
C ALA A 79 8.99 -17.22 -1.04
N PRO A 80 10.34 -17.28 -0.96
CA PRO A 80 11.01 -17.61 0.30
C PRO A 80 10.54 -16.70 1.43
N PRO A 81 10.23 -17.23 2.65
CA PRO A 81 9.71 -16.43 3.75
C PRO A 81 10.59 -15.22 4.11
N GLN A 82 11.90 -15.37 3.97
CA GLN A 82 12.86 -14.30 4.18
C GLN A 82 12.69 -13.14 3.18
N THR A 83 12.42 -13.46 1.92
CA THR A 83 12.14 -12.47 0.87
C THR A 83 10.87 -11.71 1.18
N MET A 84 9.79 -12.42 1.54
CA MET A 84 8.51 -11.81 1.93
C MET A 84 8.66 -10.89 3.14
N ARG A 85 9.39 -11.32 4.17
CA ARG A 85 9.68 -10.50 5.35
C ARG A 85 10.48 -9.25 5.02
N ASN A 86 11.48 -9.36 4.15
CA ASN A 86 12.31 -8.23 3.73
C ASN A 86 11.51 -7.21 2.91
N LEU A 87 10.68 -7.67 1.98
CA LEU A 87 9.81 -6.82 1.18
C LEU A 87 8.75 -6.15 2.04
N HIS A 88 8.13 -6.89 2.97
CA HIS A 88 7.19 -6.34 3.95
C HIS A 88 7.81 -5.19 4.75
N ARG A 89 9.01 -5.38 5.32
CA ARG A 89 9.73 -4.31 6.06
C ARG A 89 10.12 -3.12 5.18
N LEU A 90 10.36 -3.35 3.89
CA LEU A 90 10.67 -2.29 2.95
C LEU A 90 9.43 -1.43 2.68
N LEU A 91 8.30 -2.09 2.40
CA LEU A 91 7.04 -1.43 2.08
C LEU A 91 6.46 -0.66 3.26
N SER A 92 6.60 -1.18 4.50
CA SER A 92 6.07 -0.50 5.69
C SER A 92 6.75 0.84 5.99
N ARG A 93 7.90 1.11 5.36
CA ARG A 93 8.63 2.38 5.44
C ARG A 93 8.31 3.33 4.28
N MET A 94 7.44 2.94 3.35
CA MET A 94 7.04 3.77 2.21
C MET A 94 5.71 4.46 2.47
N SER A 95 5.50 5.60 1.84
CA SER A 95 4.16 6.15 1.68
C SER A 95 3.33 5.24 0.76
N TRP A 96 2.00 5.33 0.91
CA TRP A 96 1.01 4.72 0.02
C TRP A 96 1.37 4.81 -1.47
N ASP A 97 1.67 6.01 -1.99
CA ASP A 97 2.02 6.20 -3.41
C ASP A 97 3.28 5.44 -3.81
N ARG A 98 4.33 5.52 -2.98
CA ARG A 98 5.62 4.89 -3.29
C ARG A 98 5.53 3.38 -3.22
N MET A 99 4.76 2.84 -2.30
CA MET A 99 4.49 1.40 -2.23
C MET A 99 3.86 0.92 -3.53
N ILE A 100 2.80 1.58 -4.00
CA ILE A 100 2.13 1.18 -5.25
C ILE A 100 3.08 1.33 -6.44
N GLN A 101 3.79 2.45 -6.56
CA GLN A 101 4.78 2.63 -7.61
C GLN A 101 5.85 1.52 -7.61
N PHE A 102 6.30 1.08 -6.44
CA PHE A 102 7.25 -0.02 -6.33
C PHE A 102 6.65 -1.36 -6.77
N VAL A 103 5.42 -1.65 -6.33
CA VAL A 103 4.69 -2.87 -6.69
C VAL A 103 4.35 -2.94 -8.18
N ARG A 104 4.09 -1.79 -8.83
CA ARG A 104 3.84 -1.68 -10.29
C ARG A 104 4.97 -2.20 -11.16
N HIS A 105 6.16 -2.42 -10.60
CA HIS A 105 7.26 -3.07 -11.32
C HIS A 105 7.11 -4.59 -11.44
N SER A 106 6.17 -5.22 -10.71
CA SER A 106 5.85 -6.63 -10.94
C SER A 106 5.12 -6.80 -12.28
N PRO A 107 5.62 -7.66 -13.19
CA PRO A 107 4.95 -7.92 -14.46
C PRO A 107 3.71 -8.81 -14.31
N LEU A 108 3.50 -9.41 -13.14
CA LEU A 108 2.46 -10.41 -12.89
C LEU A 108 1.22 -9.86 -12.19
N CYS A 109 1.18 -8.55 -11.94
CA CYS A 109 0.03 -7.86 -11.40
C CYS A 109 -0.52 -6.89 -12.46
N GLU A 110 -1.83 -6.90 -12.68
CA GLU A 110 -2.45 -6.07 -13.72
C GLU A 110 -2.29 -4.58 -13.38
N ARG A 111 -1.82 -3.81 -14.36
CA ARG A 111 -1.58 -2.37 -14.16
C ARG A 111 -2.87 -1.60 -13.90
N SER A 112 -3.94 -1.95 -14.61
CA SER A 112 -5.28 -1.38 -14.43
C SER A 112 -5.77 -1.53 -12.99
N PHE A 113 -5.63 -2.74 -12.43
CA PHE A 113 -5.98 -3.00 -11.04
C PHE A 113 -5.14 -2.16 -10.07
N LEU A 114 -3.82 -2.07 -10.28
CA LEU A 114 -2.95 -1.24 -9.44
C LEU A 114 -3.27 0.26 -9.54
N ASP A 115 -3.76 0.73 -10.69
CA ASP A 115 -4.25 2.11 -10.86
C ASP A 115 -5.54 2.35 -10.07
N GLU A 116 -6.47 1.39 -10.04
CA GLU A 116 -7.68 1.45 -9.20
C GLU A 116 -7.33 1.46 -7.72
N VAL A 117 -6.41 0.61 -7.28
CA VAL A 117 -5.90 0.61 -5.91
C VAL A 117 -5.29 1.96 -5.56
N GLN A 118 -4.48 2.54 -6.46
CA GLN A 118 -3.87 3.85 -6.24
C GLN A 118 -4.92 4.96 -6.09
N ALA A 119 -5.96 4.93 -6.93
CA ALA A 119 -7.07 5.90 -6.87
C ALA A 119 -7.87 5.77 -5.56
N SER A 120 -8.20 4.55 -5.16
CA SER A 120 -8.87 4.25 -3.89
C SER A 120 -8.03 4.68 -2.69
N MET A 121 -6.71 4.50 -2.73
CA MET A 121 -5.83 4.96 -1.65
C MET A 121 -5.74 6.49 -1.57
N ALA A 122 -5.82 7.19 -2.71
CA ALA A 122 -5.80 8.65 -2.74
C ALA A 122 -7.05 9.25 -2.09
N SER A 123 -8.22 8.60 -2.21
CA SER A 123 -9.47 9.06 -1.56
C SER A 123 -9.49 8.82 -0.05
N LEU A 124 -8.68 7.89 0.45
CA LEU A 124 -8.54 7.58 1.89
C LEU A 124 -7.61 8.54 2.64
N ARG A 125 -6.96 9.48 1.94
CA ARG A 125 -6.02 10.40 2.60
C ARG A 125 -6.74 11.39 3.51
N PRO A 126 -6.30 11.54 4.77
CA PRO A 126 -6.76 12.62 5.63
C PRO A 126 -6.58 13.97 4.92
N GLY A 127 -7.68 14.71 4.70
CA GLY A 127 -7.70 16.00 4.00
C GLY A 127 -8.16 15.95 2.52
N ALA A 128 -8.32 14.77 1.91
CA ALA A 128 -8.80 14.66 0.51
C ALA A 128 -10.26 15.13 0.32
N LEU A 129 -11.05 15.13 1.39
CA LEU A 129 -12.43 15.65 1.41
C LEU A 129 -12.51 17.14 1.79
N SER A 130 -11.40 17.75 2.21
CA SER A 130 -11.34 19.15 2.65
C SER A 130 -10.90 20.11 1.53
N ASP A 131 -10.42 19.60 0.41
CA ASP A 131 -10.00 20.42 -0.73
C ASP A 131 -10.57 19.89 -2.07
N PRO A 132 -11.68 20.46 -2.56
CA PRO A 132 -12.25 20.12 -3.87
C PRO A 132 -11.33 20.46 -5.06
N SER A 133 -10.18 21.09 -4.83
CA SER A 133 -9.14 21.38 -5.84
C SER A 133 -8.29 20.17 -6.21
N GLY A 134 -8.14 19.19 -5.30
CA GLY A 134 -7.30 18.00 -5.51
C GLY A 134 -7.87 17.03 -6.56
N LEU A 135 -9.19 16.91 -6.62
CA LEU A 135 -9.90 16.08 -7.60
C LEU A 135 -9.81 16.63 -9.03
N ARG A 136 -9.56 17.94 -9.21
CA ARG A 136 -9.40 18.54 -10.56
C ARG A 136 -8.01 18.32 -11.15
N HIS A 137 -6.97 18.20 -10.31
CA HIS A 137 -5.60 17.99 -10.79
C HIS A 137 -5.34 16.55 -11.27
N ALA A 138 -6.08 15.56 -10.75
CA ALA A 138 -5.96 14.18 -11.25
C ALA A 138 -6.50 14.01 -12.68
N LYS A 139 -7.38 14.92 -13.16
CA LYS A 139 -7.93 14.89 -14.52
C LYS A 139 -7.17 15.75 -15.53
N SER A 140 -6.20 16.57 -15.11
CA SER A 140 -5.53 17.53 -16.00
C SER A 140 -4.08 17.19 -16.35
N VAL A 141 -3.59 15.97 -16.03
CA VAL A 141 -2.22 15.53 -16.38
C VAL A 141 -2.24 14.51 -17.53
N TRP A 142 -3.40 14.25 -18.14
CA TRP A 142 -3.54 13.33 -19.28
C TRP A 142 -4.47 13.89 -20.38
N LEU A 143 -4.18 15.12 -20.84
CA LEU A 143 -4.51 15.56 -22.19
C LEU A 143 -3.23 15.97 -22.90
#